data_AF-A0A6C8Y072-F1
#
_entry.id   AF-A0A6C8Y072-F1
#
_cell.length_a   1.000
_cell.length_b   1.000
_cell.length_c   1.000
_cell.angle_alpha   90.00
_cell.angle_beta   90.00
_cell.angle_gamma   90.00
#
_symmetry.space_group_name_H-M   'P 1'
#
loop_
_entity.id
_entity.type
_entity.pdbx_description
1 polymer ?
#
loop_
_entity_poly.entity_id
_entity_poly.type
_entity_poly.pdbx_seq_one_letter_code
_entity_poly.pdbx_strand_id
1 'polypeptide(L)'
;MAVHECRKVNFTTIRECQFAILWLNKEGKINIPMDKGNTPAELNHQINKMLDKSFGSRRENIIIDLESVVKNNVPDEAQFEWLGKNDVLTLCLWWVIKRNGSNIFAKDTEYLFKNKNTLNIPQFKDGNILSKSAATRHEERLRDIITFLDNLIVTGSRHIYTKSELLNQVKYEYINKRPLRLSLPWLTSENKDACEWAWSYTMDYHKKHHDRNIKDSYNLSLRKTTVFNNEFTTNYKPDSSSVLEYSLAVKAAFELWPAGDDARELFITKIKRAWNQYNLRHSRKDKKPVNCFINTSTKNKLETYCKKTNKTITDVIETLINNHCKPPY
;
A
#
# COMPACT_ATOMS: atom_id res chain seq x y z
N MET A 1 -50.29 19.67 28.44
CA MET A 1 -49.09 20.21 27.75
C MET A 1 -48.16 19.07 27.44
N ALA A 2 -48.12 18.61 26.19
CA ALA A 2 -47.13 17.62 25.78
C ALA A 2 -45.76 18.30 25.84
N VAL A 3 -44.87 17.78 26.68
CA VAL A 3 -43.45 18.16 26.64
C VAL A 3 -42.96 17.75 25.26
N HIS A 4 -42.71 18.72 24.37
CA HIS A 4 -42.06 18.42 23.10
C HIS A 4 -40.71 17.79 23.42
N GLU A 5 -40.61 16.49 23.25
CA GLU A 5 -39.36 15.77 23.43
C GLU A 5 -38.38 16.28 22.40
N CYS A 6 -37.40 17.05 22.87
CA CYS A 6 -36.39 17.68 22.04
C CYS A 6 -35.57 16.56 21.35
N ARG A 7 -35.66 16.44 20.02
CA ARG A 7 -35.01 15.39 19.19
C ARG A 7 -33.57 15.15 19.63
N LYS A 8 -33.14 13.91 19.80
CA LYS A 8 -31.76 13.60 20.23
C LYS A 8 -31.00 12.92 19.10
N VAL A 9 -29.69 13.13 19.03
CA VAL A 9 -28.83 12.31 18.19
C VAL A 9 -28.68 10.92 18.80
N ASN A 10 -28.57 9.91 17.95
CA ASN A 10 -28.37 8.53 18.35
C ASN A 10 -27.49 7.81 17.32
N PHE A 11 -26.19 8.12 17.32
CA PHE A 11 -25.21 7.44 16.48
C PHE A 11 -24.96 6.02 16.97
N THR A 12 -24.75 5.09 16.05
CA THR A 12 -24.70 3.65 16.37
C THR A 12 -23.29 3.16 16.66
N THR A 13 -22.28 3.84 16.14
CA THR A 13 -20.88 3.45 16.25
C THR A 13 -20.05 4.47 17.01
N ILE A 14 -18.93 4.01 17.59
CA ILE A 14 -17.97 4.89 18.26
C ILE A 14 -17.35 5.88 17.25
N ARG A 15 -17.09 5.44 16.01
CA ARG A 15 -16.52 6.28 14.94
C ARG A 15 -17.44 7.44 14.58
N GLU A 16 -18.75 7.20 14.45
CA GLU A 16 -19.75 8.25 14.21
C GLU A 16 -19.79 9.25 15.37
N CYS A 17 -19.83 8.77 16.62
CA CYS A 17 -19.82 9.63 17.80
C CYS A 17 -18.54 10.50 17.87
N GLN A 18 -17.37 9.90 17.66
CA GLN A 18 -16.08 10.59 17.69
C GLN A 18 -15.98 11.63 16.57
N PHE A 19 -16.45 11.31 15.36
CA PHE A 19 -16.52 12.26 14.27
C PHE A 19 -17.46 13.43 14.59
N ALA A 20 -18.63 13.14 15.16
CA ALA A 20 -19.59 14.15 15.57
C ALA A 20 -18.99 15.13 16.60
N ILE A 21 -18.27 14.61 17.60
CA ILE A 21 -17.52 15.42 18.58
C ILE A 21 -16.45 16.28 17.89
N LEU A 22 -15.65 15.69 16.99
CA LEU A 22 -14.63 16.41 16.23
C LEU A 22 -15.21 17.56 15.41
N TRP A 23 -16.34 17.32 14.75
CA TRP A 23 -17.04 18.36 13.97
C TRP A 23 -17.62 19.46 14.85
N LEU A 24 -18.30 19.11 15.96
CA LEU A 24 -18.85 20.08 16.91
C LEU A 24 -17.75 20.93 17.55
N ASN A 25 -16.58 20.35 17.82
CA ASN A 25 -15.44 21.06 18.37
C ASN A 25 -14.87 22.08 17.38
N LYS A 26 -14.76 21.73 16.09
CA LYS A 26 -14.16 22.59 15.06
C LYS A 26 -15.10 23.63 14.47
N GLU A 27 -16.30 23.21 14.06
CA GLU A 27 -17.27 24.05 13.37
C GLU A 27 -18.33 24.60 14.33
N GLY A 28 -18.82 23.74 15.24
CA GLY A 28 -19.77 24.13 16.28
C GLY A 28 -19.15 25.01 17.37
N LYS A 29 -17.81 25.06 17.46
CA LYS A 29 -17.03 25.77 18.50
C LYS A 29 -17.46 25.43 19.93
N ILE A 30 -17.92 24.20 20.14
CA ILE A 30 -18.20 23.67 21.48
C ILE A 30 -16.92 23.01 22.00
N ASN A 31 -16.59 23.14 23.27
CA ASN A 31 -15.51 22.33 23.85
C ASN A 31 -16.09 21.05 24.46
N ILE A 32 -16.13 19.97 23.67
CA ILE A 32 -16.51 18.63 24.14
C ILE A 32 -15.22 17.82 24.38
N PRO A 33 -14.94 17.41 25.63
CA PRO A 33 -13.79 16.57 25.93
C PRO A 33 -13.90 15.20 25.22
N MET A 34 -12.87 14.84 24.45
CA MET A 34 -12.80 13.56 23.71
C MET A 34 -12.48 12.34 24.61
N ASP A 35 -12.14 12.57 25.88
CA ASP A 35 -11.61 11.57 26.82
C ASP A 35 -12.69 10.89 27.69
N LYS A 36 -13.97 11.25 27.52
CA LYS A 36 -15.06 10.80 28.42
C LYS A 36 -16.13 10.00 27.69
N GLY A 37 -15.81 8.75 27.37
CA GLY A 37 -16.78 7.74 26.93
C GLY A 37 -16.15 6.70 26.01
N ASN A 38 -16.41 5.41 26.28
CA ASN A 38 -15.90 4.30 25.48
C ASN A 38 -17.02 3.55 24.74
N THR A 39 -18.27 3.98 24.91
CA THR A 39 -19.44 3.38 24.26
C THR A 39 -20.23 4.42 23.47
N PRO A 40 -20.94 4.01 22.40
CA PRO A 40 -21.83 4.93 21.67
C PRO A 40 -22.87 5.59 22.58
N ALA A 41 -23.42 4.86 23.55
CA ALA A 41 -24.43 5.38 24.48
C ALA A 41 -23.89 6.54 25.35
N GLU A 42 -22.70 6.37 25.94
CA GLU A 42 -22.04 7.41 26.74
C GLU A 42 -21.72 8.66 25.90
N LEU A 43 -21.17 8.45 24.70
CA LEU A 43 -20.79 9.55 23.80
C LEU A 43 -22.03 10.30 23.27
N ASN A 44 -23.10 9.59 22.87
CA ASN A 44 -24.36 10.22 22.49
C ASN A 44 -24.97 11.01 23.65
N HIS A 45 -24.92 10.50 24.88
CA HIS A 45 -25.38 11.24 26.05
C HIS A 45 -24.57 12.54 26.23
N GLN A 46 -23.25 12.47 26.09
CA GLN A 46 -22.37 13.64 26.17
C GLN A 46 -22.68 14.66 25.07
N ILE A 47 -22.82 14.22 23.82
CA ILE A 47 -23.16 15.09 22.67
C ILE A 47 -24.49 15.78 22.92
N ASN A 48 -25.55 15.03 23.24
CA ASN A 48 -26.89 15.59 23.47
C ASN A 48 -26.89 16.60 24.63
N LYS A 49 -26.22 16.26 25.75
CA LYS A 49 -26.07 17.18 26.90
C LYS A 49 -25.40 18.49 26.51
N MET A 50 -24.42 18.45 25.61
CA MET A 50 -23.73 19.66 25.15
C MET A 50 -24.57 20.45 24.13
N LEU A 51 -25.28 19.78 23.23
CA LEU A 51 -26.23 20.42 22.32
C LEU A 51 -27.34 21.15 23.08
N ASP A 52 -27.88 20.54 24.14
CA ASP A 52 -28.91 21.13 25.00
C ASP A 52 -28.42 22.43 25.66
N LYS A 53 -27.17 22.44 26.13
CA LYS A 53 -26.54 23.62 26.75
C LYS A 53 -26.22 24.73 25.76
N SER A 54 -25.82 24.38 24.54
CA SER A 54 -25.20 25.33 23.61
C SER A 54 -26.17 25.93 22.60
N PHE A 55 -27.25 25.24 22.21
CA PHE A 55 -27.99 25.61 20.99
C PHE A 55 -29.49 25.86 21.10
N GLY A 56 -30.12 25.81 22.28
CA GLY A 56 -31.49 26.29 22.50
C GLY A 56 -32.47 25.99 21.34
N SER A 57 -33.03 27.03 20.73
CA SER A 57 -33.97 26.93 19.59
C SER A 57 -33.33 26.51 18.25
N ARG A 58 -32.01 26.64 18.08
CA ARG A 58 -31.27 26.24 16.86
C ARG A 58 -30.87 24.76 16.87
N ARG A 59 -31.11 24.06 17.97
CA ARG A 59 -30.68 22.67 18.21
C ARG A 59 -31.12 21.72 17.10
N GLU A 60 -32.38 21.79 16.67
CA GLU A 60 -32.92 20.90 15.62
C GLU A 60 -32.11 21.01 14.32
N ASN A 61 -31.83 22.24 13.87
CA ASN A 61 -31.06 22.48 12.65
C ASN A 61 -29.61 21.95 12.79
N ILE A 62 -28.99 22.14 13.95
CA ILE A 62 -27.65 21.61 14.21
C ILE A 62 -27.64 20.08 14.23
N ILE A 63 -28.69 19.43 14.74
CA ILE A 63 -28.82 17.96 14.72
C ILE A 63 -28.92 17.45 13.28
N ILE A 64 -29.76 18.09 12.46
CA ILE A 64 -29.90 17.74 11.03
C ILE A 64 -28.57 17.88 10.29
N ASP A 65 -27.87 19.00 10.51
CA ASP A 65 -26.55 19.24 9.90
C ASP A 65 -25.53 18.20 10.38
N LEU A 66 -25.50 17.90 11.67
CA LEU A 66 -24.57 16.94 12.26
C LEU A 66 -24.79 15.52 11.72
N GLU A 67 -26.02 15.03 11.69
CA GLU A 67 -26.37 13.73 11.12
C GLU A 67 -25.99 13.65 9.63
N SER A 68 -26.25 14.73 8.87
CA SER A 68 -25.88 14.82 7.47
C SER A 68 -24.37 14.78 7.26
N VAL A 69 -23.60 15.55 8.03
CA VAL A 69 -22.14 15.57 7.90
C VAL A 69 -21.54 14.23 8.31
N VAL A 70 -21.99 13.62 9.41
CA VAL A 70 -21.54 12.30 9.88
C VAL A 70 -21.77 11.25 8.79
N LYS A 71 -23.00 11.17 8.26
CA LYS A 71 -23.36 10.24 7.18
C LYS A 71 -22.46 10.37 5.94
N ASN A 72 -22.08 11.61 5.60
CA ASN A 72 -21.25 11.87 4.42
C ASN A 72 -19.74 11.73 4.68
N ASN A 73 -19.31 11.65 5.95
CA ASN A 73 -17.90 11.66 6.32
C ASN A 73 -17.44 10.43 7.11
N VAL A 74 -18.30 9.53 7.53
CA VAL A 74 -17.88 8.31 8.23
C VAL A 74 -18.17 7.12 7.32
N PRO A 75 -17.17 6.63 6.56
CA PRO A 75 -17.37 5.45 5.71
C PRO A 75 -17.66 4.22 6.56
N ASP A 76 -18.60 3.40 6.10
CA ASP A 76 -18.96 2.14 6.73
C ASP A 76 -17.78 1.17 6.73
N GLU A 77 -17.74 0.26 7.70
CA GLU A 77 -16.68 -0.77 7.80
C GLU A 77 -16.60 -1.63 6.53
N ALA A 78 -17.74 -1.91 5.90
CA ALA A 78 -17.84 -2.65 4.64
C ALA A 78 -17.00 -2.00 3.51
N GLN A 79 -16.82 -0.67 3.54
CA GLN A 79 -16.01 0.04 2.53
C GLN A 79 -14.51 -0.22 2.67
N PHE A 80 -14.07 -0.75 3.82
CA PHE A 80 -12.68 -1.11 4.09
C PHE A 80 -12.37 -2.61 3.96
N GLU A 81 -13.37 -3.48 3.81
CA GLU A 81 -13.16 -4.93 3.75
C GLU A 81 -12.13 -5.38 2.70
N TRP A 82 -12.12 -4.71 1.54
CA TRP A 82 -11.21 -5.04 0.45
C TRP A 82 -9.75 -4.70 0.79
N LEU A 83 -9.52 -3.70 1.64
CA LEU A 83 -8.20 -3.40 2.21
C LEU A 83 -7.85 -4.47 3.25
N GLY A 84 -8.79 -4.80 4.15
CA GLY A 84 -8.59 -5.84 5.16
C GLY A 84 -8.16 -7.20 4.58
N LYS A 85 -8.59 -7.52 3.36
CA LYS A 85 -8.24 -8.76 2.62
C LYS A 85 -7.01 -8.63 1.71
N ASN A 86 -6.38 -7.45 1.62
CA ASN A 86 -5.29 -7.18 0.67
C ASN A 86 -4.18 -6.29 1.27
N ASP A 87 -3.16 -6.93 1.83
CA ASP A 87 -1.99 -6.30 2.44
C ASP A 87 -1.22 -5.38 1.48
N VAL A 88 -1.10 -5.77 0.21
CA VAL A 88 -0.38 -4.99 -0.80
C VAL A 88 -1.09 -3.66 -1.03
N LEU A 89 -2.40 -3.69 -1.27
CA LEU A 89 -3.15 -2.47 -1.53
C LEU A 89 -3.33 -1.62 -0.27
N THR A 90 -3.35 -2.24 0.90
CA THR A 90 -3.31 -1.54 2.19
C THR A 90 -2.00 -0.78 2.35
N LEU A 91 -0.86 -1.43 2.07
CA LEU A 91 0.44 -0.76 2.06
C LEU A 91 0.49 0.37 1.01
N CYS A 92 -0.04 0.15 -0.20
CA CYS A 92 -0.09 1.17 -1.24
C CYS A 92 -0.88 2.40 -0.78
N LEU A 93 -2.11 2.21 -0.29
CA LEU A 93 -2.94 3.33 0.15
C LEU A 93 -2.33 4.03 1.36
N TRP A 94 -1.89 3.30 2.38
CA TRP A 94 -1.22 3.86 3.55
C TRP A 94 -0.03 4.74 3.16
N TRP A 95 0.82 4.27 2.25
CA TRP A 95 1.97 5.04 1.76
C TRP A 95 1.54 6.34 1.07
N VAL A 96 0.51 6.27 0.24
CA VAL A 96 0.02 7.40 -0.55
C VAL A 96 -0.56 8.46 0.36
N ILE A 97 -1.33 8.07 1.37
CA ILE A 97 -1.82 8.99 2.39
C ILE A 97 -0.64 9.58 3.16
N LYS A 98 0.33 8.76 3.60
CA LYS A 98 1.51 9.25 4.34
C LYS A 98 2.28 10.32 3.56
N ARG A 99 2.44 10.17 2.25
CA ARG A 99 3.15 11.14 1.39
C ARG A 99 2.33 12.36 1.02
N ASN A 100 1.05 12.18 0.68
CA ASN A 100 0.23 13.24 0.10
C ASN A 100 -0.75 13.89 1.09
N GLY A 101 -0.99 13.27 2.24
CA GLY A 101 -1.97 13.71 3.23
C GLY A 101 -3.37 13.84 2.62
N SER A 102 -4.04 14.95 2.90
CA SER A 102 -5.37 15.26 2.37
C SER A 102 -5.38 15.62 0.87
N ASN A 103 -4.23 15.82 0.22
CA ASN A 103 -4.20 16.13 -1.21
C ASN A 103 -4.72 14.96 -2.08
N ILE A 104 -4.80 13.75 -1.52
CA ILE A 104 -5.34 12.56 -2.20
C ILE A 104 -6.80 12.72 -2.64
N PHE A 105 -7.53 13.64 -2.03
CA PHE A 105 -8.94 13.88 -2.32
C PHE A 105 -9.16 14.77 -3.54
N ALA A 106 -8.13 15.42 -4.08
CA ALA A 106 -8.27 16.25 -5.26
C ALA A 106 -8.54 15.39 -6.51
N LYS A 107 -9.58 15.74 -7.28
CA LYS A 107 -9.92 15.10 -8.56
C LYS A 107 -8.96 15.53 -9.66
N ASP A 108 -8.60 16.81 -9.68
CA ASP A 108 -7.75 17.42 -10.71
C ASP A 108 -6.42 17.92 -10.13
N THR A 109 -5.33 17.55 -10.80
CA THR A 109 -3.97 18.01 -10.42
C THR A 109 -3.80 19.51 -10.67
N GLU A 110 -4.49 20.07 -11.66
CA GLU A 110 -4.47 21.49 -11.97
C GLU A 110 -5.04 22.34 -10.81
N TYR A 111 -6.02 21.81 -10.07
CA TYR A 111 -6.55 22.43 -8.85
C TYR A 111 -5.50 22.52 -7.74
N LEU A 112 -4.61 21.51 -7.61
CA LEU A 112 -3.51 21.53 -6.64
C LEU A 112 -2.43 22.56 -6.98
N PHE A 113 -2.21 22.87 -8.27
CA PHE A 113 -1.15 23.79 -8.72
C PHE A 113 -1.61 25.25 -8.84
N LYS A 114 -2.83 25.52 -9.29
CA LYS A 114 -3.34 26.89 -9.47
C LYS A 114 -3.71 27.60 -8.16
N ASN A 115 -3.96 26.85 -7.08
CA ASN A 115 -4.53 27.38 -5.84
C ASN A 115 -3.55 27.52 -4.66
N LYS A 116 -2.24 27.38 -4.87
CA LYS A 116 -1.30 27.45 -3.73
C LYS A 116 -1.27 28.79 -2.99
N ASN A 117 -1.55 29.91 -3.67
CA ASN A 117 -1.40 31.24 -3.08
C ASN A 117 -2.67 32.13 -3.08
N THR A 118 -3.82 31.73 -3.66
CA THR A 118 -4.97 32.66 -3.80
C THR A 118 -6.38 32.10 -3.57
N LEU A 119 -6.60 30.83 -3.24
CA LEU A 119 -7.97 30.32 -3.12
C LEU A 119 -8.13 29.37 -1.94
N ASN A 120 -9.26 29.52 -1.24
CA ASN A 120 -9.84 28.60 -0.26
C ASN A 120 -9.85 27.16 -0.82
N ILE A 121 -8.72 26.45 -0.76
CA ILE A 121 -8.74 25.00 -0.60
C ILE A 121 -9.64 24.81 0.62
N PRO A 122 -10.75 24.05 0.55
CA PRO A 122 -11.54 23.79 1.75
C PRO A 122 -10.53 23.30 2.78
N GLN A 123 -10.32 24.12 3.79
CA GLN A 123 -9.17 23.99 4.67
C GLN A 123 -9.30 22.60 5.25
N PHE A 124 -8.44 21.68 4.82
CA PHE A 124 -8.35 20.37 5.42
C PHE A 124 -7.82 20.66 6.83
N LYS A 125 -8.75 20.89 7.76
CA LYS A 125 -8.47 21.17 9.16
C LYS A 125 -8.09 19.84 9.78
N ASP A 126 -6.89 19.36 9.48
CA ASP A 126 -6.03 18.57 10.37
C ASP A 126 -4.75 18.11 9.67
N GLY A 127 -3.67 18.11 10.48
CA GLY A 127 -2.32 17.76 10.07
C GLY A 127 -2.18 16.31 9.63
N ASN A 128 -1.13 16.05 8.87
CA ASN A 128 -0.77 14.72 8.36
C ASN A 128 -0.36 13.79 9.52
N ILE A 129 -1.34 13.22 10.25
CA ILE A 129 -1.18 12.31 11.39
C ILE A 129 -0.23 11.15 11.03
N LEU A 130 -0.25 10.72 9.76
CA LEU A 130 0.51 9.58 9.26
C LEU A 130 1.96 9.89 8.89
N SER A 131 2.36 11.16 8.86
CA SER A 131 3.76 11.54 8.55
C SER A 131 4.76 10.92 9.52
N LYS A 132 4.37 10.71 10.78
CA LYS A 132 5.18 10.10 11.84
C LYS A 132 4.94 8.61 12.06
N SER A 133 3.94 8.01 11.40
CA SER A 133 3.63 6.60 11.62
C SER A 133 4.77 5.70 11.16
N ALA A 134 5.14 4.73 12.00
CA ALA A 134 6.11 3.68 11.71
C ALA A 134 5.44 2.32 11.45
N ALA A 135 4.15 2.30 11.07
CA ALA A 135 3.38 1.06 10.91
C ALA A 135 4.07 0.05 9.97
N THR A 136 4.45 -1.10 10.54
CA THR A 136 5.09 -2.21 9.82
C THR A 136 4.14 -3.38 9.60
N ARG A 137 2.99 -3.42 10.29
CA ARG A 137 2.01 -4.51 10.16
C ARG A 137 0.77 -4.08 9.38
N HIS A 138 0.10 -5.06 8.76
CA HIS A 138 -1.14 -4.86 8.01
C HIS A 138 -2.23 -4.19 8.84
N GLU A 139 -2.52 -4.72 10.02
CA GLU A 139 -3.56 -4.20 10.93
C GLU A 139 -3.27 -2.76 11.37
N GLU A 140 -1.99 -2.44 11.61
CA GLU A 140 -1.56 -1.09 11.98
C GLU A 140 -1.80 -0.11 10.83
N ARG A 141 -1.46 -0.49 9.60
CA ARG A 141 -1.68 0.33 8.40
C ARG A 141 -3.16 0.55 8.12
N LEU A 142 -3.98 -0.48 8.28
CA LEU A 142 -5.43 -0.37 8.10
C LEU A 142 -6.03 0.58 9.13
N ARG A 143 -5.67 0.40 10.40
CA ARG A 143 -6.09 1.30 11.49
C ARG A 143 -5.65 2.74 11.23
N ASP A 144 -4.42 2.93 10.75
CA ASP A 144 -3.86 4.23 10.37
C ASP A 144 -4.67 4.91 9.26
N ILE A 145 -5.03 4.16 8.20
CA ILE A 145 -5.88 4.65 7.12
C ILE A 145 -7.25 5.08 7.67
N ILE A 146 -7.90 4.23 8.46
CA ILE A 146 -9.22 4.52 9.03
C ILE A 146 -9.14 5.75 9.96
N THR A 147 -8.16 5.79 10.85
CA THR A 147 -7.94 6.90 11.79
C THR A 147 -7.69 8.21 11.04
N PHE A 148 -6.90 8.18 9.97
CA PHE A 148 -6.67 9.36 9.14
C PHE A 148 -7.98 9.85 8.50
N LEU A 149 -8.76 8.93 7.93
CA LEU A 149 -10.03 9.27 7.32
C LEU A 149 -11.01 9.82 8.36
N ASP A 150 -11.16 9.17 9.51
CA ASP A 150 -12.09 9.59 10.57
C ASP A 150 -11.77 10.97 11.16
N ASN A 151 -10.50 11.35 11.22
CA ASN A 151 -10.12 12.68 11.73
C ASN A 151 -10.25 13.80 10.69
N LEU A 152 -10.51 13.47 9.43
CA LEU A 152 -10.61 14.47 8.37
C LEU A 152 -12.06 14.88 8.12
N ILE A 153 -12.37 16.18 8.18
CA ILE A 153 -13.66 16.68 7.69
C ILE A 153 -13.50 16.97 6.20
N VAL A 154 -14.24 16.24 5.36
CA VAL A 154 -14.24 16.40 3.91
C VAL A 154 -15.58 16.95 3.46
N THR A 155 -15.56 18.17 2.92
CA THR A 155 -16.72 18.77 2.26
C THR A 155 -16.61 18.50 0.77
N GLY A 156 -17.43 17.56 0.28
CA GLY A 156 -17.45 17.18 -1.13
C GLY A 156 -17.67 18.38 -2.04
N SER A 157 -17.01 18.37 -3.20
CA SER A 157 -17.24 19.38 -4.24
C SER A 157 -16.99 18.77 -5.62
N ARG A 158 -17.26 19.52 -6.68
CA ARG A 158 -16.96 19.08 -8.05
C ARG A 158 -15.48 18.71 -8.28
N HIS A 159 -14.58 19.23 -7.45
CA HIS A 159 -13.13 19.06 -7.57
C HIS A 159 -12.52 18.14 -6.49
N ILE A 160 -13.34 17.67 -5.55
CA ILE A 160 -12.88 16.95 -4.36
C ILE A 160 -13.73 15.71 -4.16
N TYR A 161 -13.08 14.55 -4.08
CA TYR A 161 -13.72 13.30 -3.75
C TYR A 161 -14.34 13.36 -2.35
N THR A 162 -15.52 12.78 -2.17
CA THR A 162 -15.92 12.33 -0.83
C THR A 162 -15.03 11.16 -0.41
N LYS A 163 -15.01 10.78 0.88
CA LYS A 163 -14.24 9.61 1.35
C LYS A 163 -14.69 8.32 0.66
N SER A 164 -15.99 8.14 0.49
CA SER A 164 -16.55 6.99 -0.23
C SER A 164 -16.18 6.99 -1.71
N GLU A 165 -16.24 8.14 -2.39
CA GLU A 165 -15.80 8.25 -3.78
C GLU A 165 -14.31 7.94 -3.93
N LEU A 166 -13.47 8.47 -3.03
CA LEU A 166 -12.02 8.20 -3.02
C LEU A 166 -11.74 6.70 -2.87
N LEU A 167 -12.34 6.04 -1.87
CA LEU A 167 -12.15 4.61 -1.64
C LEU A 167 -12.60 3.78 -2.84
N ASN A 168 -13.73 4.12 -3.45
CA ASN A 168 -14.22 3.47 -4.66
C ASN A 168 -13.29 3.69 -5.86
N GLN A 169 -12.76 4.91 -6.03
CA GLN A 169 -11.82 5.23 -7.10
C GLN A 169 -10.51 4.45 -6.93
N VAL A 170 -9.96 4.41 -5.72
CA VAL A 170 -8.76 3.62 -5.42
C VAL A 170 -9.02 2.13 -5.68
N LYS A 171 -10.15 1.60 -5.20
CA LYS A 171 -10.54 0.20 -5.44
C LYS A 171 -10.64 -0.09 -6.93
N TYR A 172 -11.30 0.78 -7.71
CA TYR A 172 -11.42 0.63 -9.15
C TYR A 172 -10.06 0.64 -9.86
N GLU A 173 -9.20 1.62 -9.55
CA GLU A 173 -7.89 1.76 -10.19
C GLU A 173 -6.98 0.55 -9.91
N TYR A 174 -6.97 0.03 -8.69
CA TYR A 174 -6.05 -1.04 -8.30
C TYR A 174 -6.59 -2.45 -8.48
N ILE A 175 -7.89 -2.66 -8.34
CA ILE A 175 -8.49 -4.00 -8.46
C ILE A 175 -9.04 -4.23 -9.86
N ASN A 176 -9.80 -3.28 -10.40
CA ASN A 176 -10.61 -3.52 -11.60
C ASN A 176 -9.88 -3.13 -12.88
N LYS A 177 -9.21 -1.97 -12.89
CA LYS A 177 -8.66 -1.38 -14.11
C LYS A 177 -7.34 -2.01 -14.54
N ARG A 178 -6.52 -2.45 -13.59
CA ARG A 178 -5.18 -2.97 -13.89
C ARG A 178 -5.24 -4.47 -14.14
N PRO A 179 -4.97 -4.97 -15.36
CA PRO A 179 -5.00 -6.40 -15.64
C PRO A 179 -3.75 -7.12 -15.11
N LEU A 180 -2.60 -6.44 -15.14
CA LEU A 180 -1.31 -7.05 -14.85
C LEU A 180 -0.98 -7.01 -13.35
N ARG A 181 -0.76 -8.18 -12.76
CA ARG A 181 -0.33 -8.38 -11.36
C ARG A 181 1.06 -9.00 -11.30
N LEU A 182 1.85 -8.57 -10.33
CA LEU A 182 3.15 -9.19 -10.09
C LEU A 182 2.98 -10.58 -9.48
N SER A 183 3.25 -11.61 -10.28
CA SER A 183 3.28 -13.00 -9.83
C SER A 183 4.68 -13.58 -9.96
N LEU A 184 5.31 -13.81 -8.80
CA LEU A 184 6.66 -14.35 -8.63
C LEU A 184 6.59 -15.50 -7.61
N PRO A 185 6.46 -16.76 -8.06
CA PRO A 185 6.32 -17.91 -7.15
C PRO A 185 7.50 -18.10 -6.19
N TRP A 186 8.67 -17.60 -6.55
CA TRP A 186 9.89 -17.67 -5.74
C TRP A 186 10.00 -16.55 -4.69
N LEU A 187 9.11 -15.55 -4.71
CA LEU A 187 9.14 -14.41 -3.78
C LEU A 187 8.29 -14.72 -2.52
N THR A 188 8.73 -15.70 -1.75
CA THR A 188 8.05 -16.20 -0.55
C THR A 188 8.77 -15.76 0.73
N SER A 189 8.04 -15.77 1.85
CA SER A 189 8.60 -15.44 3.18
C SER A 189 9.71 -16.37 3.65
N GLU A 190 9.81 -17.56 3.06
CA GLU A 190 10.82 -18.56 3.39
C GLU A 190 12.18 -18.25 2.74
N ASN A 191 12.19 -17.44 1.67
CA ASN A 191 13.41 -17.11 0.95
C ASN A 191 13.79 -15.64 1.15
N LYS A 192 14.45 -15.37 2.28
CA LYS A 192 14.91 -14.03 2.65
C LYS A 192 15.83 -13.41 1.59
N ASP A 193 16.81 -14.16 1.13
CA ASP A 193 17.76 -13.70 0.10
C ASP A 193 17.04 -13.30 -1.19
N ALA A 194 16.03 -14.07 -1.61
CA ALA A 194 15.21 -13.73 -2.77
C ALA A 194 14.42 -12.44 -2.58
N CYS A 195 13.84 -12.24 -1.39
CA CYS A 195 13.05 -11.06 -1.09
C CYS A 195 13.91 -9.79 -1.04
N GLU A 196 15.06 -9.84 -0.36
CA GLU A 196 16.01 -8.73 -0.30
C GLU A 196 16.63 -8.41 -1.66
N TRP A 197 17.00 -9.45 -2.43
CA TRP A 197 17.49 -9.29 -3.79
C TRP A 197 16.43 -8.65 -4.69
N ALA A 198 15.17 -9.11 -4.62
CA ALA A 198 14.09 -8.61 -5.45
C ALA A 198 13.77 -7.14 -5.17
N TRP A 199 13.80 -6.74 -3.89
CA TRP A 199 13.65 -5.35 -3.51
C TRP A 199 14.77 -4.48 -4.09
N SER A 200 16.02 -4.90 -3.91
CA SER A 200 17.20 -4.20 -4.45
C SER A 200 17.12 -4.07 -5.98
N TYR A 201 16.76 -5.15 -6.67
CA TYR A 201 16.56 -5.16 -8.11
C TYR A 201 15.46 -4.19 -8.54
N THR A 202 14.33 -4.17 -7.82
CA THR A 202 13.19 -3.30 -8.12
C THR A 202 13.56 -1.83 -7.98
N MET A 203 14.28 -1.46 -6.90
CA MET A 203 14.80 -0.11 -6.71
C MET A 203 15.70 0.33 -7.88
N ASP A 204 16.66 -0.50 -8.25
CA ASP A 204 17.59 -0.22 -9.35
C ASP A 204 16.88 -0.11 -10.69
N TYR A 205 15.90 -0.98 -10.94
CA TYR A 205 15.13 -0.98 -12.18
C TYR A 205 14.30 0.29 -12.31
N HIS A 206 13.55 0.66 -11.27
CA HIS A 206 12.71 1.84 -11.26
C HIS A 206 13.54 3.11 -11.42
N LYS A 207 14.69 3.20 -10.73
CA LYS A 207 15.65 4.30 -10.87
C LYS A 207 16.14 4.44 -12.32
N LYS A 208 16.63 3.35 -12.93
CA LYS A 208 17.11 3.36 -14.33
C LYS A 208 16.01 3.72 -15.32
N HIS A 209 14.79 3.22 -15.10
CA HIS A 209 13.65 3.53 -15.96
C HIS A 209 13.25 5.00 -15.85
N HIS A 210 13.27 5.57 -14.64
CA HIS A 210 13.02 6.98 -14.41
C HIS A 210 14.08 7.87 -15.11
N ASP A 211 15.36 7.55 -14.95
CA ASP A 211 16.48 8.31 -15.53
C ASP A 211 16.45 8.30 -17.07
N ARG A 212 16.08 7.19 -17.70
CA ARG A 212 15.90 7.09 -19.16
C ARG A 212 14.76 7.98 -19.63
N ASN A 213 13.61 7.86 -18.99
CA ASN A 213 12.45 8.64 -19.35
C ASN A 213 12.67 10.15 -19.17
N ILE A 214 13.37 10.62 -18.12
CA ILE A 214 13.71 12.06 -17.98
C ILE A 214 14.46 12.60 -19.20
N LYS A 215 15.40 11.83 -19.76
CA LYS A 215 16.19 12.26 -20.91
C LYS A 215 15.35 12.39 -22.19
N ASP A 216 14.23 11.68 -22.28
CA ASP A 216 13.40 11.59 -23.47
C ASP A 216 12.17 12.54 -23.45
N SER A 217 11.96 13.36 -22.40
CA SER A 217 10.77 14.22 -22.31
C SER A 217 11.05 15.69 -22.00
N TYR A 218 10.82 16.57 -22.99
CA TYR A 218 10.60 18.01 -22.82
C TYR A 218 9.21 18.37 -22.23
N ASN A 219 8.33 17.38 -22.00
CA ASN A 219 6.98 17.59 -21.46
C ASN A 219 6.83 17.06 -20.03
N LEU A 220 7.22 17.92 -19.08
CA LEU A 220 7.08 17.73 -17.63
C LEU A 220 5.61 17.74 -17.14
N SER A 221 4.63 18.06 -18.01
CA SER A 221 3.24 18.30 -17.62
C SER A 221 2.41 17.03 -17.44
N LEU A 222 2.69 15.95 -18.18
CA LEU A 222 1.89 14.71 -18.12
C LEU A 222 2.34 13.71 -17.03
N ARG A 223 3.56 13.87 -16.48
CA ARG A 223 4.10 13.00 -15.41
C ARG A 223 3.51 13.23 -14.03
N LYS A 224 2.68 14.25 -13.88
CA LYS A 224 2.08 14.64 -12.60
C LYS A 224 0.66 14.12 -12.41
N THR A 225 0.16 13.32 -13.35
CA THR A 225 -1.26 12.92 -13.45
C THR A 225 -1.68 11.77 -12.54
N THR A 226 -0.77 11.18 -11.77
CA THR A 226 -1.16 10.31 -10.67
C THR A 226 -0.76 10.97 -9.36
N VAL A 227 -1.74 11.12 -8.46
CA VAL A 227 -1.59 11.37 -7.00
C VAL A 227 -0.50 10.47 -6.35
N PHE A 228 -0.07 9.44 -7.07
CA PHE A 228 0.89 8.39 -6.75
C PHE A 228 2.23 8.69 -7.46
N ASN A 229 3.05 9.57 -6.88
CA ASN A 229 4.37 9.91 -7.42
C ASN A 229 5.38 8.76 -7.16
N ASN A 230 6.34 8.59 -8.07
CA ASN A 230 7.32 7.48 -8.21
C ASN A 230 8.31 7.24 -7.05
N GLU A 231 8.03 7.78 -5.88
CA GLU A 231 8.96 7.86 -4.76
C GLU A 231 8.89 6.67 -3.79
N PHE A 232 8.06 5.66 -4.07
CA PHE A 232 7.93 4.52 -3.16
C PHE A 232 9.28 3.81 -2.99
N THR A 233 9.91 3.37 -4.08
CA THR A 233 11.20 2.67 -4.03
C THR A 233 12.36 3.53 -3.54
N THR A 234 12.23 4.86 -3.50
CA THR A 234 13.29 5.77 -3.03
C THR A 234 13.14 6.11 -1.55
N ASN A 235 11.91 6.20 -1.04
CA ASN A 235 11.63 6.70 0.31
C ASN A 235 11.04 5.65 1.25
N TYR A 236 10.53 4.54 0.73
CA TYR A 236 10.08 3.42 1.54
C TYR A 236 11.25 2.49 1.85
N LYS A 237 11.32 2.03 3.10
CA LYS A 237 12.29 1.05 3.56
C LYS A 237 11.52 -0.09 4.23
N PRO A 238 11.55 -1.32 3.66
CA PRO A 238 10.98 -2.48 4.31
C PRO A 238 11.64 -2.68 5.68
N ASP A 239 10.87 -3.17 6.66
CA ASP A 239 11.40 -3.54 7.96
C ASP A 239 12.37 -4.72 7.81
N SER A 240 13.64 -4.53 8.16
CA SER A 240 14.68 -5.56 8.03
C SER A 240 14.45 -6.75 8.95
N SER A 241 13.60 -6.62 9.97
CA SER A 241 13.21 -7.70 10.86
C SER A 241 12.14 -8.63 10.26
N SER A 242 11.48 -8.23 9.17
CA SER A 242 10.37 -8.98 8.55
C SER A 242 10.63 -9.29 7.07
N VAL A 243 10.81 -10.58 6.75
CA VAL A 243 10.98 -11.03 5.34
C VAL A 243 9.73 -10.77 4.50
N LEU A 244 8.55 -10.90 5.12
CA LEU A 244 7.27 -10.62 4.47
C LEU A 244 7.18 -9.18 3.97
N GLU A 245 7.77 -8.23 4.71
CA GLU A 245 7.77 -6.82 4.34
C GLU A 245 8.51 -6.55 3.04
N TYR A 246 9.60 -7.26 2.76
CA TYR A 246 10.28 -7.15 1.46
C TYR A 246 9.41 -7.65 0.31
N SER A 247 8.75 -8.80 0.46
CA SER A 247 7.84 -9.32 -0.58
C SER A 247 6.66 -8.37 -0.83
N LEU A 248 6.07 -7.83 0.24
CA LEU A 248 5.01 -6.83 0.17
C LEU A 248 5.50 -5.54 -0.51
N ALA A 249 6.69 -5.05 -0.15
CA ALA A 249 7.26 -3.85 -0.73
C ALA A 249 7.53 -3.99 -2.23
N VAL A 250 8.03 -5.15 -2.70
CA VAL A 250 8.23 -5.41 -4.14
C VAL A 250 6.90 -5.37 -4.89
N LYS A 251 5.85 -6.00 -4.35
CA LYS A 251 4.51 -5.97 -4.94
C LYS A 251 3.90 -4.57 -4.92
N ALA A 252 4.03 -3.85 -3.80
CA ALA A 252 3.53 -2.49 -3.66
C ALA A 252 4.29 -1.50 -4.56
N ALA A 253 5.59 -1.66 -4.73
CA ALA A 253 6.38 -0.89 -5.69
C ALA A 253 5.86 -1.10 -7.10
N PHE A 254 5.60 -2.34 -7.50
CA PHE A 254 5.03 -2.65 -8.81
C PHE A 254 3.64 -2.03 -8.98
N GLU A 255 2.78 -2.09 -7.96
CA GLU A 255 1.47 -1.45 -8.03
C GLU A 255 1.54 0.08 -8.00
N LEU A 256 2.45 0.70 -7.26
CA LEU A 256 2.57 2.15 -7.25
C LEU A 256 3.28 2.71 -8.50
N TRP A 257 3.90 1.85 -9.31
CA TRP A 257 4.63 2.27 -10.49
C TRP A 257 3.68 2.69 -11.63
N PRO A 258 3.69 3.97 -12.07
CA PRO A 258 2.77 4.53 -13.07
C PRO A 258 3.25 4.27 -14.51
N ALA A 259 4.10 3.26 -14.71
CA ALA A 259 4.53 2.88 -16.04
C ALA A 259 3.39 2.17 -16.79
N GLY A 260 3.36 2.30 -18.12
CA GLY A 260 2.41 1.60 -18.97
C GLY A 260 2.61 0.08 -18.94
N ASP A 261 1.62 -0.66 -19.44
CA ASP A 261 1.58 -2.12 -19.36
C ASP A 261 2.82 -2.78 -20.00
N ASP A 262 3.29 -2.32 -21.17
CA ASP A 262 4.50 -2.83 -21.82
C ASP A 262 5.74 -2.78 -20.90
N ALA A 263 5.92 -1.66 -20.19
CA ALA A 263 7.05 -1.48 -19.29
C ALA A 263 6.91 -2.35 -18.03
N ARG A 264 5.68 -2.54 -17.55
CA ARG A 264 5.35 -3.43 -16.43
C ARG A 264 5.57 -4.90 -16.80
N GLU A 265 5.15 -5.34 -17.97
CA GLU A 265 5.40 -6.69 -18.50
C GLU A 265 6.90 -6.95 -18.68
N LEU A 266 7.61 -5.96 -19.23
CA LEU A 266 9.06 -6.03 -19.39
C LEU A 266 9.77 -6.17 -18.05
N PHE A 267 9.31 -5.45 -17.02
CA PHE A 267 9.82 -5.59 -15.66
C PHE A 267 9.62 -7.02 -15.14
N ILE A 268 8.40 -7.57 -15.22
CA ILE A 268 8.10 -8.95 -14.78
C ILE A 268 9.03 -9.96 -15.49
N THR A 269 9.19 -9.81 -16.81
CA THR A 269 10.06 -10.68 -17.60
C THR A 269 11.51 -10.58 -17.16
N LYS A 270 12.00 -9.35 -16.95
CA LYS A 270 13.40 -9.11 -16.59
C LYS A 270 13.73 -9.54 -15.17
N ILE A 271 12.87 -9.29 -14.19
CA ILE A 271 13.11 -9.72 -12.80
C ILE A 271 13.12 -11.25 -12.69
N LYS A 272 12.23 -11.96 -13.41
CA LYS A 272 12.23 -13.43 -13.47
C LYS A 272 13.54 -13.98 -14.05
N ARG A 273 13.99 -13.43 -15.20
CA ARG A 273 15.24 -13.86 -15.85
C ARG A 273 16.46 -13.55 -14.99
N ALA A 274 16.52 -12.35 -14.42
CA ALA A 274 17.62 -11.92 -13.58
C ALA A 274 17.72 -12.77 -12.31
N TRP A 275 16.58 -13.11 -11.68
CA TRP A 275 16.57 -14.00 -10.53
C TRP A 275 17.07 -15.40 -10.86
N ASN A 276 16.57 -15.99 -11.96
CA ASN A 276 17.03 -17.32 -12.38
C ASN A 276 18.54 -17.34 -12.65
N GLN A 277 19.07 -16.29 -13.28
CA GLN A 277 20.50 -16.16 -13.52
C GLN A 277 21.29 -15.96 -12.22
N TYR A 278 20.79 -15.12 -11.31
CA TYR A 278 21.40 -14.89 -10.00
C TYR A 278 21.45 -16.19 -9.18
N ASN A 279 20.33 -16.89 -9.06
CA ASN A 279 20.22 -18.15 -8.33
C ASN A 279 21.10 -19.26 -8.94
N LEU A 280 21.17 -19.35 -10.28
CA LEU A 280 22.07 -20.27 -10.96
C LEU A 280 23.55 -19.99 -10.65
N ARG A 281 23.94 -18.70 -10.60
CA ARG A 281 25.31 -18.30 -10.26
C ARG A 281 25.61 -18.56 -8.79
N HIS A 282 24.68 -18.24 -7.90
CA HIS A 282 24.82 -18.46 -6.47
C HIS A 282 24.94 -19.95 -6.12
N SER A 283 24.07 -20.80 -6.67
CA SER A 283 24.12 -22.26 -6.48
C SER A 283 25.37 -22.94 -7.06
N ARG A 284 26.13 -22.23 -7.90
CA ARG A 284 27.35 -22.72 -8.55
C ARG A 284 28.62 -22.00 -8.07
N LYS A 285 28.56 -21.22 -6.98
CA LYS A 285 29.71 -20.44 -6.51
C LYS A 285 30.99 -21.28 -6.34
N ASP A 286 30.83 -22.52 -5.87
CA ASP A 286 31.94 -23.46 -5.66
C ASP A 286 32.04 -24.55 -6.74
N LYS A 287 31.22 -24.47 -7.80
CA LYS A 287 31.15 -25.48 -8.86
C LYS A 287 31.84 -24.97 -10.12
N LYS A 288 32.81 -25.73 -10.63
CA LYS A 288 33.46 -25.45 -11.92
C LYS A 288 32.96 -26.40 -13.00
N PRO A 289 32.70 -25.92 -14.23
CA PRO A 289 32.31 -26.80 -15.33
C PRO A 289 33.47 -27.73 -15.70
N VAL A 290 33.17 -29.03 -15.80
CA VAL A 290 34.09 -30.02 -16.37
C VAL A 290 33.79 -30.11 -17.86
N ASN A 291 34.60 -29.43 -18.68
CA ASN A 291 34.48 -29.47 -20.14
C ASN A 291 35.40 -30.56 -20.69
N CYS A 292 34.85 -31.70 -21.11
CA CYS A 292 35.60 -32.75 -21.78
C CYS A 292 34.77 -33.41 -22.89
N PHE A 293 35.48 -33.96 -23.88
CA PHE A 293 34.88 -34.80 -24.92
C PHE A 293 35.11 -36.27 -24.56
N ILE A 294 34.04 -37.05 -24.56
CA ILE A 294 34.08 -38.51 -24.40
C ILE A 294 33.36 -39.14 -25.60
N ASN A 295 33.77 -40.35 -25.98
CA ASN A 295 33.12 -41.04 -27.10
C ASN A 295 31.67 -41.41 -26.76
N THR A 296 30.84 -41.56 -27.80
CA THR A 296 29.39 -41.82 -27.66
C THR A 296 29.10 -43.08 -26.86
N SER A 297 29.87 -44.15 -27.05
CA SER A 297 29.66 -45.41 -26.34
C SER A 297 29.90 -45.27 -24.84
N THR A 298 30.90 -44.48 -24.42
CA THR A 298 31.18 -44.21 -22.99
C THR A 298 30.12 -43.30 -22.39
N LYS A 299 29.67 -42.28 -23.12
CA LYS A 299 28.55 -41.44 -22.67
C LYS A 299 27.28 -42.25 -22.45
N ASN A 300 26.95 -43.17 -23.35
CA ASN A 300 25.78 -44.05 -23.21
C ASN A 300 25.87 -44.97 -21.99
N LYS A 301 27.07 -45.50 -21.69
CA LYS A 301 27.30 -46.28 -20.46
C LYS A 301 27.07 -45.43 -19.21
N LEU A 302 27.60 -44.20 -19.19
CA LEU A 302 27.43 -43.25 -18.09
C LEU A 302 25.95 -42.87 -17.88
N GLU A 303 25.22 -42.56 -18.96
CA GLU A 303 23.78 -42.25 -18.89
C GLU A 303 22.96 -43.45 -18.40
N THR A 304 23.30 -44.67 -18.83
CA THR A 304 22.64 -45.90 -18.37
C THR A 304 22.86 -46.10 -16.87
N TYR A 305 24.07 -45.85 -16.39
CA TYR A 305 24.40 -45.92 -14.96
C TYR A 305 23.64 -44.87 -14.15
N CYS A 306 23.58 -43.62 -14.63
CA CYS A 306 22.81 -42.53 -14.01
C CYS A 306 21.33 -42.91 -13.86
N LYS A 307 20.72 -43.45 -14.92
CA LYS A 307 19.32 -43.92 -14.89
C LYS A 307 19.09 -45.03 -13.86
N LYS A 308 20.00 -46.02 -13.79
CA LYS A 308 19.89 -47.13 -12.83
C LYS A 308 20.07 -46.72 -11.37
N THR A 309 20.86 -45.67 -11.12
CA THR A 309 21.22 -45.22 -9.77
C THR A 309 20.48 -43.98 -9.30
N ASN A 310 19.62 -43.39 -10.16
CA ASN A 310 18.95 -42.12 -9.93
C ASN A 310 19.90 -40.98 -9.52
N LYS A 311 21.11 -40.97 -10.10
CA LYS A 311 22.13 -39.93 -9.89
C LYS A 311 22.32 -39.09 -11.13
N THR A 312 22.73 -37.83 -10.97
CA THR A 312 23.08 -36.99 -12.12
C THR A 312 24.46 -37.38 -12.67
N ILE A 313 24.71 -37.05 -13.93
CA ILE A 313 26.03 -37.24 -14.57
C ILE A 313 27.14 -36.59 -13.73
N THR A 314 26.88 -35.40 -13.20
CA THR A 314 27.82 -34.68 -12.33
C THR A 314 28.13 -35.45 -11.06
N ASP A 315 27.11 -35.96 -10.36
CA ASP A 315 27.30 -36.72 -9.11
C ASP A 315 28.14 -37.98 -9.34
N VAL A 316 27.90 -38.67 -10.46
CA VAL A 316 28.64 -39.87 -10.83
C VAL A 316 30.09 -39.52 -11.17
N ILE A 317 30.33 -38.47 -11.95
CA ILE A 317 31.69 -38.00 -12.28
C ILE A 317 32.45 -37.58 -11.02
N GLU A 318 31.85 -36.77 -10.15
CA GLU A 318 32.46 -36.36 -8.88
C GLU A 318 32.79 -37.57 -8.01
N THR A 319 31.87 -38.55 -7.90
CA THR A 319 32.10 -39.79 -7.14
C THR A 319 33.30 -40.57 -7.71
N LEU A 320 33.36 -40.75 -9.04
CA LEU A 320 34.44 -41.47 -9.69
C LEU A 320 35.78 -40.75 -9.49
N ILE A 321 35.82 -39.43 -9.67
CA ILE A 321 37.03 -38.62 -9.47
C ILE A 321 37.49 -38.72 -8.01
N ASN A 322 36.60 -38.50 -7.03
CA ASN A 322 36.97 -38.52 -5.62
C ASN A 322 37.43 -39.90 -5.15
N ASN A 323 36.89 -40.98 -5.72
CA ASN A 323 37.28 -42.34 -5.38
C ASN A 323 38.61 -42.76 -6.01
N HIS A 324 38.91 -42.32 -7.24
CA HIS A 324 40.05 -42.79 -8.01
C HIS A 324 41.23 -41.81 -8.08
N CYS A 325 40.99 -40.50 -7.94
CA CYS A 325 42.00 -39.45 -8.01
C CYS A 325 42.37 -38.96 -6.61
N LYS A 326 42.86 -39.87 -5.75
CA LYS A 326 43.46 -39.48 -4.46
C LYS A 326 44.87 -38.93 -4.70
N PRO A 327 45.30 -37.88 -3.97
CA PRO A 327 46.64 -37.33 -4.14
C PRO A 327 47.70 -38.43 -3.88
N PRO A 328 48.73 -38.54 -4.75
CA PRO A 328 49.88 -39.38 -4.45
C PRO A 328 50.68 -38.68 -3.34
N TYR A 329 50.47 -39.13 -2.11
CA TYR A 329 51.14 -38.75 -0.85
C TYR A 329 51.65 -37.31 -0.70
#